data_AF-A0A926PDC5-F1
#
_entry.id   AF-A0A926PDC5-F1
#
_cell.length_a   1.000
_cell.length_b   1.000
_cell.length_c   1.000
_cell.angle_alpha   90.00
_cell.angle_beta   90.00
_cell.angle_gamma   90.00
#
_symmetry.space_group_name_H-M   'P 1'
#
loop_
_entity.id
_entity.type
_entity.pdbx_description
1 polymer ?
#
loop_
_entity_poly.entity_id
_entity_poly.type
_entity_poly.pdbx_seq_one_letter_code
_entity_poly.pdbx_strand_id
1 'polypeptide(L)'
;MKNFNFTPAFQQVFFTVVCFTLLSGGASFWLAAKDNLSPQQIRVFENCNTTWNMGIGAIFGLLGSKATDLFQSDDQEEEKK
;
A
#
# COMPACT_ATOMS: atom_id res chain seq x y z
N MET A 1 15.49 20.62 -0.47
CA MET A 1 14.40 19.61 -0.49
C MET A 1 14.76 18.60 -1.57
N LYS A 2 14.94 17.33 -1.22
CA LYS A 2 15.29 16.27 -2.18
C LYS A 2 14.07 16.01 -3.06
N ASN A 3 14.19 16.21 -4.38
CA ASN A 3 13.08 15.98 -5.30
C ASN A 3 12.95 14.47 -5.53
N PHE A 4 11.88 13.87 -5.01
CA PHE A 4 11.55 12.46 -5.24
C PHE A 4 11.08 12.28 -6.69
N ASN A 5 11.95 11.77 -7.56
CA ASN A 5 11.59 11.45 -8.93
C ASN A 5 10.97 10.05 -8.99
N PHE A 6 9.65 9.98 -8.79
CA PHE A 6 8.89 8.75 -9.05
C PHE A 6 8.61 8.60 -10.54
N THR A 7 8.74 7.39 -11.07
CA THR A 7 8.30 7.13 -12.44
C THR A 7 6.77 7.21 -12.51
N PRO A 8 6.18 7.68 -13.62
CA PRO A 8 4.73 7.73 -13.77
C PRO A 8 4.05 6.36 -13.55
N ALA A 9 4.70 5.29 -14.00
CA ALA A 9 4.24 3.91 -13.80
C ALA A 9 4.22 3.52 -12.31
N PHE A 10 5.26 3.84 -11.55
CA PHE A 10 5.29 3.59 -10.11
C PHE A 10 4.17 4.34 -9.40
N GLN A 11 3.99 5.63 -9.72
CA GLN A 11 2.95 6.45 -9.10
C GLN A 11 1.55 5.89 -9.37
N GLN A 12 1.26 5.44 -10.60
CA GLN A 12 -0.02 4.83 -10.94
C GLN A 12 -0.26 3.51 -10.19
N VAL A 13 0.73 2.62 -10.15
CA VAL A 13 0.62 1.34 -9.42
C VAL A 13 0.46 1.59 -7.93
N PHE A 14 1.30 2.46 -7.36
CA PHE A 14 1.26 2.80 -5.94
C PHE A 14 -0.10 3.39 -5.56
N PHE A 15 -0.61 4.35 -6.32
CA PHE A 15 -1.92 4.94 -6.07
C PHE A 15 -3.05 3.91 -6.17
N THR A 16 -2.99 3.01 -7.16
CA THR A 16 -3.95 1.92 -7.31
C THR A 16 -3.95 1.02 -6.07
N VAL A 17 -2.76 0.60 -5.60
CA VAL A 17 -2.62 -0.22 -4.40
C VAL A 17 -3.19 0.50 -3.17
N VAL A 18 -2.89 1.79 -3.00
CA VAL A 18 -3.44 2.60 -1.90
C VAL A 18 -4.95 2.66 -1.95
N CYS A 19 -5.55 2.98 -3.10
CA CYS A 19 -7.00 3.05 -3.26
C CYS A 19 -7.69 1.72 -2.95
N PHE A 20 -7.21 0.60 -3.51
CA PHE A 20 -7.79 -0.72 -3.26
C PHE A 20 -7.64 -1.16 -1.80
N THR A 21 -6.52 -0.81 -1.16
CA THR A 21 -6.29 -1.08 0.25
C THR A 21 -7.30 -0.32 1.10
N LEU A 22 -7.39 1.01 0.93
CA LEU A 22 -8.33 1.86 1.68
C LEU A 22 -9.80 1.47 1.45
N LEU A 23 -10.19 1.16 0.21
CA LEU A 23 -11.54 0.69 -0.10
C LEU A 23 -11.85 -0.63 0.62
N SER A 24 -10.92 -1.58 0.62
CA SER A 24 -11.07 -2.85 1.34
C SER A 24 -11.16 -2.65 2.84
N GLY A 25 -10.28 -1.83 3.43
CA GLY A 25 -10.33 -1.50 4.85
C GLY A 25 -11.62 -0.80 5.25
N GLY A 26 -12.10 0.15 4.45
CA GLY A 26 -13.37 0.84 4.65
C GLY A 26 -14.57 -0.10 4.56
N ALA A 27 -14.59 -1.01 3.58
CA ALA A 27 -15.62 -2.03 3.45
C ALA A 27 -15.65 -2.98 4.66
N SER A 28 -14.47 -3.42 5.12
CA SER A 28 -14.36 -4.24 6.32
C SER A 28 -14.82 -3.50 7.57
N PHE A 29 -14.42 -2.24 7.75
CA PHE A 29 -14.86 -1.40 8.87
C PHE A 29 -16.38 -1.21 8.88
N TRP A 30 -16.97 -0.94 7.72
CA TRP A 30 -18.42 -0.79 7.57
C TRP A 30 -19.18 -2.09 7.89
N LEU A 31 -18.66 -3.23 7.46
CA LEU A 31 -19.24 -4.55 7.75
C LEU A 31 -19.09 -4.91 9.23
N ALA A 32 -17.96 -4.57 9.86
CA ALA A 32 -17.73 -4.81 11.29
C ALA A 32 -18.70 -4.04 12.20
N ALA A 33 -19.29 -2.94 11.72
CA ALA A 33 -20.27 -2.16 12.46
C ALA A 33 -21.70 -2.76 12.47
N LYS A 34 -21.93 -3.91 11.83
CA LYS A 34 -23.24 -4.58 11.80
C LYS A 34 -23.31 -5.75 12.79
N ASP A 35 -24.38 -5.80 13.60
CA ASP A 35 -24.60 -6.84 14.61
C ASP A 35 -24.85 -8.25 14.06
N ASN A 36 -25.36 -8.39 12.83
CA ASN A 36 -25.62 -9.68 12.20
C ASN A 36 -25.28 -9.63 10.71
N LEU A 37 -24.15 -10.23 10.35
CA LEU A 37 -23.72 -10.37 8.96
C LEU A 37 -24.25 -11.67 8.36
N SER A 38 -24.75 -11.58 7.13
CA SER A 38 -25.10 -12.79 6.38
C SER A 38 -23.84 -13.59 6.02
N PRO A 39 -23.94 -14.91 5.76
CA PRO A 39 -22.78 -15.72 5.36
C PRO A 39 -22.04 -15.20 4.13
N GLN A 40 -22.75 -14.53 3.21
CA GLN A 40 -22.16 -13.87 2.05
C GLN A 40 -21.35 -12.63 2.46
N GLN A 41 -21.87 -11.84 3.39
CA GLN A 41 -21.19 -10.65 3.90
C GLN A 41 -19.96 -11.00 4.75
N ILE A 42 -19.99 -12.11 5.49
CA ILE A 42 -18.82 -12.62 6.22
C ILE A 42 -17.66 -12.92 5.26
N ARG A 43 -17.94 -13.61 4.14
CA ARG A 43 -16.90 -13.88 3.12
C ARG A 43 -16.32 -12.60 2.51
N VAL A 44 -17.17 -11.61 2.25
CA VAL A 44 -16.71 -10.30 1.76
C VAL A 44 -15.84 -9.61 2.82
N PHE A 45 -16.27 -9.63 4.08
CA PHE A 45 -15.53 -9.06 5.20
C PHE A 45 -14.14 -9.70 5.35
N GLU A 46 -14.04 -11.04 5.32
CA GLU A 46 -12.78 -11.77 5.40
C GLU A 46 -11.85 -11.46 4.24
N ASN A 47 -12.37 -11.43 3.02
CA ASN A 47 -11.58 -11.06 1.84
C ASN A 47 -11.07 -9.63 1.92
N CYS A 48 -11.95 -8.67 2.22
CA CYS A 48 -11.57 -7.27 2.37
C CYS A 48 -10.58 -7.07 3.52
N ASN A 49 -10.72 -7.79 4.62
CA ASN A 49 -9.81 -7.69 5.77
C ASN A 49 -8.44 -8.28 5.42
N THR A 50 -8.41 -9.39 4.67
CA THR A 50 -7.17 -9.97 4.16
C THR A 50 -6.47 -9.01 3.19
N THR A 51 -7.21 -8.43 2.24
CA THR A 51 -6.69 -7.44 1.29
C THR A 51 -6.20 -6.18 2.00
N TRP A 52 -6.88 -5.71 3.06
CA TRP A 52 -6.41 -4.61 3.90
C TRP A 52 -5.05 -4.92 4.51
N ASN A 53 -4.91 -6.04 5.21
CA ASN A 53 -3.67 -6.43 5.88
C ASN A 53 -2.52 -6.62 4.88
N MET A 54 -2.79 -7.28 3.75
CA MET A 54 -1.82 -7.47 2.68
C MET A 54 -1.43 -6.14 2.02
N GLY A 55 -2.42 -5.28 1.76
CA GLY A 55 -2.26 -3.99 1.10
C GLY A 55 -1.38 -3.03 1.90
N ILE A 56 -1.54 -2.98 3.22
CA ILE A 56 -0.66 -2.19 4.10
C ILE A 56 0.80 -2.65 3.95
N GLY A 57 1.06 -3.95 3.97
CA GLY A 57 2.41 -4.50 3.76
C GLY A 57 2.97 -4.13 2.38
N ALA A 58 2.15 -4.22 1.32
CA ALA A 58 2.56 -3.84 -0.02
C ALA A 58 2.89 -2.34 -0.15
N ILE A 59 2.10 -1.45 0.48
CA ILE A 59 2.36 0.00 0.50
C ILE A 59 3.72 0.29 1.14
N PHE A 60 3.99 -0.27 2.32
CA PHE A 60 5.28 -0.10 2.99
C PHE A 60 6.43 -0.74 2.22
N GLY A 61 6.22 -1.91 1.59
CA GLY A 61 7.22 -2.54 0.73
C GLY A 61 7.60 -1.70 -0.49
N LEU A 62 6.60 -1.11 -1.17
CA LEU A 62 6.81 -0.23 -2.32
C LEU A 62 7.52 1.07 -1.94
N LEU A 63 7.14 1.68 -0.81
CA LEU A 63 7.82 2.87 -0.28
C LEU A 63 9.26 2.54 0.17
N GLY A 64 9.44 1.41 0.86
CA GLY A 64 10.74 0.94 1.31
C GLY A 64 11.71 0.70 0.16
N SER A 65 11.26 0.06 -0.92
CA SER A 65 12.07 -0.14 -2.13
C SER A 65 12.57 1.19 -2.72
N LYS A 66 11.75 2.24 -2.71
CA LYS A 66 12.14 3.56 -3.20
C LYS A 66 13.09 4.28 -2.23
N ALA A 67 12.92 4.09 -0.93
CA ALA A 67 13.84 4.61 0.07
C ALA A 67 15.23 3.96 -0.07
N THR A 68 15.31 2.64 -0.26
CA THR A 68 16.57 1.93 -0.48
C THR A 68 17.25 2.37 -1.79
N ASP A 69 16.50 2.49 -2.89
CA ASP A 69 17.02 3.04 -4.16
C ASP A 69 17.69 4.43 -3.94
N LEU A 70 17.10 5.24 -3.05
CA LEU A 70 17.56 6.59 -2.71
C LEU A 70 18.85 6.62 -1.89
N PHE A 71 19.00 5.73 -0.90
CA PHE A 71 20.23 5.66 -0.12
C PHE A 71 21.38 5.08 -0.96
N GLN A 72 21.09 4.09 -1.80
CA GLN A 72 22.08 3.45 -2.67
C GLN A 72 22.61 4.39 -3.78
N SER A 73 21.84 5.42 -4.16
CA SER A 73 22.29 6.45 -5.11
C SER A 73 23.15 7.53 -4.44
N ASP A 74 23.00 7.79 -3.14
CA ASP A 74 23.87 8.71 -2.39
C ASP A 74 25.28 8.13 -2.20
N ASP A 75 25.39 6.83 -1.90
CA ASP A 75 26.70 6.16 -1.67
C ASP A 75 27.59 6.17 -2.93
N GLN A 76 27.01 6.14 -4.13
CA GLN A 76 27.78 6.18 -5.39
C GLN A 76 28.24 7.59 -5.81
N GLU A 77 27.60 8.65 -5.32
CA GLU A 77 28.03 10.03 -5.57
C GLU A 77 29.18 10.45 -4.65
N GLU A 78 29.26 9.91 -3.42
CA GLU A 78 30.37 10.17 -2.50
C GLU A 78 31.66 9.41 -2.86
N GLU A 79 31.59 8.17 -3.37
CA GLU A 79 32.78 7.40 -3.79
C GLU A 79 33.51 7.95 -5.03
N LYS A 80 32.87 8.82 -5.81
CA LYS A 80 33.44 9.40 -7.05
C LYS A 80 34.08 10.78 -6.87
N LYS A 81 34.18 11.29 -5.64
CA LYS A 81 34.76 12.61 -5.34
C LYS A 81 36.09 12.49 -4.60
#